data_AF-A0A7V7VLX2-F1
#
_entry.id   AF-A0A7V7VLX2-F1
#
_cell.length_a   1.000
_cell.length_b   1.000
_cell.length_c   1.000
_cell.angle_alpha   90.00
_cell.angle_beta   90.00
_cell.angle_gamma   90.00
#
_symmetry.space_group_name_H-M   'P 1'
#
loop_
_entity.id
_entity.type
_entity.pdbx_description
1 polymer ?
#
loop_
_entity_poly.entity_id
_entity_poly.type
_entity_poly.pdbx_seq_one_letter_code
_entity_poly.pdbx_strand_id
1 'polypeptide(L)'
;MVRFFTITLLSLGLWSFTIHSVRAIPSLSEMKEKLNNGTYSEKEFESMALKLRQQAIDSTLTPRIETKAPSMGQGFNRYPWKRNIFTTVFWIGERPSANNPVPNNKSTWDSNWARNFGGYDNPKPSARSNFIPKGMIPKQNPFYCALPYNDITRGRTKVEVAKIVPWFKEAFVKPGQSVLKGRWIAIHYNGRTCFAQWEDCGPFRTDHSNYVFGNERPRPNLNHGAGLDVSPAVRDYLGLDRNEYCDWKFVDASAVPDGPWKTYGTNNTFWLLRQGKDLKAYDPNNSRKGIPPSHFVTPSATGTLFKNSPTGARVTPQLANS
;
A
#
# COMPACT_ATOMS: atom_id res chain seq x y z
N MET A 1 -38.85 -78.06 14.00
CA MET A 1 -38.51 -77.92 15.42
C MET A 1 -38.65 -76.45 15.79
N VAL A 2 -39.81 -76.02 16.29
CA VAL A 2 -40.06 -75.62 17.70
C VAL A 2 -39.16 -74.46 18.14
N ARG A 3 -39.64 -73.21 17.95
CA ARG A 3 -40.20 -72.28 18.98
C ARG A 3 -39.26 -72.02 20.16
N PHE A 4 -38.87 -70.75 20.35
CA PHE A 4 -39.12 -70.02 21.61
C PHE A 4 -39.18 -68.51 21.33
N PHE A 5 -40.28 -67.89 21.77
CA PHE A 5 -40.49 -66.45 21.90
C PHE A 5 -39.76 -65.95 23.14
N THR A 6 -39.07 -64.80 23.07
CA THR A 6 -39.12 -63.82 24.17
C THR A 6 -38.86 -62.41 23.64
N ILE A 7 -39.74 -61.50 24.06
CA ILE A 7 -39.80 -60.07 23.74
C ILE A 7 -38.82 -59.31 24.63
N THR A 8 -38.06 -58.36 24.07
CA THR A 8 -37.47 -57.28 24.89
C THR A 8 -37.48 -55.95 24.13
N LEU A 9 -37.89 -54.92 24.88
CA LEU A 9 -38.36 -53.60 24.50
C LEU A 9 -37.41 -52.73 23.67
N LEU A 10 -38.03 -51.87 22.85
CA LEU A 10 -37.49 -50.63 22.30
C LEU A 10 -36.86 -49.74 23.40
N SER A 11 -35.64 -49.25 23.16
CA SER A 11 -35.10 -48.05 23.81
C SER A 11 -34.74 -47.02 22.74
N LEU A 12 -35.70 -46.14 22.43
CA LEU A 12 -35.46 -44.87 21.76
C LEU A 12 -34.82 -43.91 22.77
N GLY A 13 -33.54 -43.61 22.60
CA GLY A 13 -32.86 -42.57 23.36
C GLY A 13 -33.37 -41.19 22.94
N LEU A 14 -34.34 -40.66 23.69
CA LEU A 14 -34.72 -39.25 23.67
C LEU A 14 -33.60 -38.41 24.29
N TRP A 15 -32.97 -37.56 23.49
CA TRP A 15 -32.17 -36.44 24.02
C TRP A 15 -33.13 -35.37 24.54
N SER A 16 -33.30 -35.30 25.87
CA SER A 16 -33.97 -34.17 26.52
C SER A 16 -33.09 -32.93 26.41
N PHE A 17 -33.40 -32.03 25.48
CA PHE A 17 -32.95 -30.64 25.57
C PHE A 17 -33.76 -29.97 26.68
N THR A 18 -33.18 -29.86 27.88
CA THR A 18 -33.62 -28.88 28.87
C THR A 18 -33.40 -27.48 28.30
N ILE A 19 -34.48 -26.87 27.83
CA ILE A 19 -34.53 -25.44 27.53
C ILE A 19 -34.28 -24.70 28.84
N HIS A 20 -33.08 -24.18 29.03
CA HIS A 20 -32.89 -23.12 30.01
C HIS A 20 -33.70 -21.92 29.52
N SER A 21 -34.73 -21.57 30.29
CA SER A 21 -35.47 -20.31 30.16
C SER A 21 -34.47 -19.16 30.01
N VAL A 22 -34.38 -18.61 28.80
CA VAL A 22 -33.71 -17.34 28.55
C VAL A 22 -34.56 -16.30 29.27
N ARG A 23 -34.14 -15.89 30.48
CA ARG A 23 -34.75 -14.74 31.14
C ARG A 23 -34.65 -13.56 30.18
N ALA A 24 -35.82 -12.98 29.85
CA ALA A 24 -35.92 -11.82 29.00
C ALA A 24 -35.00 -10.70 29.52
N ILE A 25 -34.28 -10.07 28.61
CA ILE A 25 -33.34 -9.00 28.93
C ILE A 25 -34.16 -7.75 29.32
N PRO A 26 -33.91 -7.15 30.49
CA PRO A 26 -34.64 -5.97 30.94
C PRO A 26 -34.41 -4.76 30.02
N SER A 27 -35.40 -3.89 29.92
CA SER A 27 -35.38 -2.71 29.08
C SER A 27 -34.54 -1.57 29.69
N LEU A 28 -34.13 -0.59 28.87
CA LEU A 28 -33.28 0.53 29.30
C LEU A 28 -33.95 1.40 30.38
N SER A 29 -35.28 1.45 30.41
CA SER A 29 -36.06 2.13 31.44
C SER A 29 -36.00 1.41 32.78
N GLU A 30 -36.12 0.08 32.78
CA GLU A 30 -36.00 -0.76 34.00
C GLU A 30 -34.60 -0.68 34.62
N MET A 31 -33.57 -0.53 33.78
CA MET A 31 -32.19 -0.35 34.23
C MET A 31 -31.95 1.02 34.90
N LYS A 32 -32.61 2.09 34.41
CA LYS A 32 -32.50 3.43 35.01
C LYS A 32 -33.24 3.54 36.34
N GLU A 33 -34.38 2.86 36.46
CA GLU A 33 -35.16 2.82 37.70
C GLU A 33 -34.39 2.10 38.83
N LYS A 34 -33.71 0.98 38.50
CA LYS A 34 -32.83 0.28 39.46
C LYS A 34 -31.60 1.09 39.87
N LEU A 35 -31.10 1.97 38.99
CA LEU A 35 -29.94 2.82 39.27
C LEU A 35 -30.23 3.81 40.40
N ASN A 36 -31.47 4.30 40.46
CA ASN A 36 -31.92 5.21 41.50
C ASN A 36 -32.20 4.50 42.84
N ASN A 37 -32.46 3.19 42.83
CA ASN A 37 -32.82 2.43 44.04
C ASN A 37 -31.64 1.69 44.72
N GLY A 38 -30.40 1.81 44.19
CA GLY A 38 -29.17 1.51 44.93
C GLY A 38 -28.85 0.03 45.25
N THR A 39 -29.62 -0.94 44.76
CA THR A 39 -29.37 -2.36 45.02
C THR A 39 -28.75 -3.06 43.80
N TYR A 40 -27.42 -3.17 43.76
CA TYR A 40 -26.71 -3.97 42.76
C TYR A 40 -25.76 -4.95 43.43
N SER A 41 -25.70 -6.19 42.92
CA SER A 41 -24.58 -7.08 43.22
C SER A 41 -23.37 -6.74 42.33
N GLU A 42 -22.16 -7.05 42.79
CA GLU A 42 -20.90 -6.72 42.10
C GLU A 42 -20.84 -7.30 40.67
N LYS A 43 -21.36 -8.52 40.47
CA LYS A 43 -21.45 -9.16 39.14
C LYS A 43 -22.41 -8.45 38.19
N GLU A 44 -23.51 -7.90 38.72
CA GLU A 44 -24.48 -7.14 37.91
C GLU A 44 -23.89 -5.79 37.51
N PHE A 45 -23.11 -5.16 38.40
CA PHE A 45 -22.40 -3.93 38.11
C PHE A 45 -21.33 -4.12 37.03
N GLU A 46 -20.52 -5.19 37.10
CA GLU A 46 -19.53 -5.52 36.07
C GLU A 46 -20.17 -5.77 34.70
N SER A 47 -21.26 -6.54 34.66
CA SER A 47 -22.00 -6.80 33.43
C SER A 47 -22.56 -5.51 32.81
N MET A 48 -23.06 -4.61 33.66
CA MET A 48 -23.58 -3.31 33.23
C MET A 48 -22.48 -2.39 32.71
N ALA A 49 -21.33 -2.33 33.40
CA ALA A 49 -20.18 -1.54 32.98
C ALA A 49 -19.61 -2.02 31.64
N LEU A 50 -19.51 -3.33 31.43
CA LEU A 50 -19.11 -3.91 30.14
C LEU A 50 -20.09 -3.56 29.02
N LYS A 51 -21.39 -3.59 29.30
CA LYS A 51 -22.42 -3.26 28.31
C LYS A 51 -22.43 -1.78 27.92
N LEU A 52 -22.26 -0.88 28.89
CA LEU A 52 -22.12 0.56 28.64
C LEU A 52 -20.84 0.87 27.85
N ARG A 53 -19.74 0.17 28.16
CA ARG A 53 -18.50 0.26 27.40
C ARG A 53 -18.68 -0.23 25.96
N GLN A 54 -19.37 -1.35 25.75
CA GLN A 54 -19.68 -1.88 24.42
C GLN A 54 -20.56 -0.91 23.63
N GLN A 55 -21.62 -0.36 24.24
CA GLN A 55 -22.47 0.65 23.59
C GLN A 55 -21.72 1.94 23.28
N ALA A 56 -20.79 2.38 24.14
CA ALA A 56 -19.95 3.54 23.86
C ALA A 56 -19.02 3.28 22.67
N ILE A 57 -18.41 2.09 22.59
CA ILE A 57 -17.62 1.65 21.43
C ILE A 57 -18.48 1.62 20.17
N ASP A 58 -19.67 1.03 20.23
CA ASP A 58 -20.58 0.91 19.09
C ASP A 58 -21.13 2.28 18.64
N SER A 59 -21.27 3.24 19.55
CA SER A 59 -21.68 4.62 19.27
C SER A 59 -20.56 5.54 18.75
N THR A 60 -19.29 5.16 18.94
CA THR A 60 -18.11 5.88 18.41
C THR A 60 -17.58 5.29 17.11
N LEU A 61 -18.07 4.12 16.71
CA LEU A 61 -17.96 3.64 15.34
C LEU A 61 -18.88 4.49 14.46
N THR A 62 -18.29 5.40 13.68
CA THR A 62 -19.00 6.08 12.60
C THR A 62 -19.71 5.05 11.72
N PRO A 63 -20.95 5.29 11.26
CA PRO A 63 -21.64 4.33 10.42
C PRO A 63 -20.77 4.05 9.20
N ARG A 64 -20.39 2.79 9.03
CA ARG A 64 -19.73 2.31 7.82
C ARG A 64 -20.73 2.49 6.69
N ILE A 65 -20.71 3.65 6.06
CA ILE A 65 -21.33 3.84 4.76
C ILE A 65 -20.61 2.83 3.87
N GLU A 66 -21.29 1.73 3.54
CA GLU A 66 -20.90 0.89 2.41
C GLU A 66 -21.08 1.73 1.15
N THR A 67 -20.13 2.63 0.92
CA THR A 67 -19.95 3.21 -0.40
C THR A 67 -19.48 2.03 -1.25
N LYS A 68 -20.31 1.63 -2.22
CA LYS A 68 -19.83 0.83 -3.35
C LYS A 68 -18.58 1.57 -3.85
N ALA A 69 -17.43 0.96 -3.64
CA ALA A 69 -16.17 1.55 -4.04
C ALA A 69 -16.28 1.97 -5.51
N PRO A 70 -15.77 3.14 -5.91
CA PRO A 70 -15.60 3.41 -7.33
C PRO A 70 -14.84 2.22 -7.90
N SER A 71 -15.27 1.76 -9.08
CA SER A 71 -14.60 0.68 -9.81
C SER A 71 -13.21 1.15 -10.27
N MET A 72 -12.31 1.35 -9.31
CA MET A 72 -10.87 1.36 -9.51
C MET A 72 -10.57 -0.02 -10.07
N GLY A 73 -10.15 -0.06 -11.34
CA GLY A 73 -10.04 -1.30 -12.10
C GLY A 73 -9.30 -2.40 -11.33
N GLN A 74 -9.55 -3.66 -11.71
CA GLN A 74 -9.04 -4.88 -11.05
C GLN A 74 -7.55 -4.82 -10.59
N GLY A 75 -6.71 -3.97 -11.19
CA GLY A 75 -5.30 -3.79 -10.82
C GLY A 75 -5.01 -3.00 -9.52
N PHE A 76 -5.86 -2.03 -9.09
CA PHE A 76 -5.54 -1.22 -7.89
C PHE A 76 -5.75 -2.00 -6.59
N ASN A 77 -6.77 -2.85 -6.53
CA ASN A 77 -7.11 -3.65 -5.34
C ASN A 77 -6.41 -5.02 -5.29
N ARG A 78 -5.54 -5.30 -6.26
CA ARG A 78 -4.82 -6.59 -6.36
C ARG A 78 -3.83 -6.82 -5.21
N TYR A 79 -3.20 -5.76 -4.71
CA TYR A 79 -2.15 -5.85 -3.70
C TYR A 79 -2.59 -5.21 -2.38
N PRO A 80 -2.35 -5.86 -1.23
CA PRO A 80 -2.73 -5.32 0.06
C PRO A 80 -1.84 -4.13 0.46
N TRP A 81 -2.40 -3.22 1.27
CA TRP A 81 -1.63 -2.15 1.89
C TRP A 81 -0.74 -2.67 3.01
N LYS A 82 0.54 -2.31 2.96
CA LYS A 82 1.46 -2.29 4.09
C LYS A 82 1.20 -1.02 4.87
N ARG A 83 0.69 -1.15 6.09
CA ARG A 83 0.26 -0.01 6.91
C ARG A 83 1.34 0.43 7.88
N ASN A 84 1.36 1.71 8.22
CA ASN A 84 2.18 2.27 9.30
C ASN A 84 3.67 1.85 9.18
N ILE A 85 4.27 2.12 8.04
CA ILE A 85 5.66 1.78 7.72
C ILE A 85 6.53 3.01 7.92
N PHE A 86 7.52 2.90 8.80
CA PHE A 86 8.51 3.95 8.97
C PHE A 86 9.24 4.16 7.64
N THR A 87 9.17 5.38 7.14
CA THR A 87 9.55 5.76 5.79
C THR A 87 10.57 6.89 5.86
N THR A 88 11.71 6.67 5.22
CA THR A 88 12.87 7.57 5.21
C THR A 88 13.04 8.20 3.83
N VAL A 89 13.74 9.33 3.78
CA VAL A 89 14.04 10.02 2.51
C VAL A 89 15.48 9.74 2.11
N PHE A 90 15.68 9.30 0.88
CA PHE A 90 16.98 9.08 0.25
C PHE A 90 17.01 9.74 -1.12
N TRP A 91 18.19 9.97 -1.67
CA TRP A 91 18.29 10.60 -2.98
C TRP A 91 19.47 10.14 -3.82
N ILE A 92 19.27 10.18 -5.13
CA ILE A 92 20.27 9.81 -6.13
C ILE A 92 21.47 10.76 -6.09
N GLY A 93 22.66 10.17 -6.13
CA GLY A 93 23.93 10.88 -6.14
C GLY A 93 24.41 11.34 -4.75
N GLU A 94 23.75 10.92 -3.67
CA GLU A 94 24.27 11.11 -2.31
C GLU A 94 25.69 10.56 -2.19
N ARG A 95 26.60 11.39 -1.69
CA ARG A 95 27.99 11.01 -1.43
C ARG A 95 28.08 10.27 -0.10
N PRO A 96 29.08 9.39 0.09
CA PRO A 96 29.30 8.77 1.37
C PRO A 96 29.58 9.85 2.43
N SER A 97 29.10 9.64 3.64
CA SER A 97 29.42 10.45 4.81
C SER A 97 29.74 9.53 6.00
N ALA A 98 30.26 10.09 7.09
CA ALA A 98 30.53 9.32 8.30
C ALA A 98 29.29 8.56 8.82
N ASN A 99 28.09 9.10 8.61
CA ASN A 99 26.82 8.51 9.03
C ASN A 99 26.11 7.72 7.94
N ASN A 100 26.59 7.78 6.69
CA ASN A 100 26.07 7.01 5.57
C ASN A 100 27.24 6.54 4.67
N PRO A 101 27.86 5.39 4.97
CA PRO A 101 29.02 4.93 4.24
C PRO A 101 28.69 4.45 2.82
N VAL A 102 27.41 4.20 2.51
CA VAL A 102 26.97 3.68 1.21
C VAL A 102 26.46 4.85 0.35
N PRO A 103 27.15 5.22 -0.74
CA PRO A 103 26.69 6.27 -1.63
C PRO A 103 25.52 5.80 -2.49
N ASN A 104 24.62 6.73 -2.84
CA ASN A 104 23.50 6.50 -3.76
C ASN A 104 23.86 6.92 -5.19
N ASN A 105 25.13 6.83 -5.58
CA ASN A 105 25.57 7.08 -6.96
C ASN A 105 25.28 5.89 -7.90
N LYS A 106 24.99 4.72 -7.31
CA LYS A 106 24.56 3.48 -7.95
C LYS A 106 23.32 2.99 -7.22
N SER A 107 22.42 2.31 -7.94
CA SER A 107 21.38 1.50 -7.32
C SER A 107 21.73 0.03 -7.45
N THR A 108 20.91 -0.80 -6.84
CA THR A 108 20.92 -2.25 -6.95
C THR A 108 20.89 -2.74 -8.41
N TRP A 109 20.25 -2.00 -9.30
CA TRP A 109 20.07 -2.40 -10.70
C TRP A 109 20.69 -1.41 -11.71
N ASP A 110 21.25 -0.29 -11.26
CA ASP A 110 21.88 0.71 -12.11
C ASP A 110 23.25 1.12 -11.54
N SER A 111 24.32 0.60 -12.14
CA SER A 111 25.70 0.89 -11.73
C SER A 111 26.17 2.32 -12.06
N ASN A 112 25.36 3.08 -12.81
CA ASN A 112 25.60 4.46 -13.22
C ASN A 112 24.42 5.37 -12.84
N TRP A 113 23.71 5.04 -11.76
CA TRP A 113 22.41 5.64 -11.44
C TRP A 113 22.39 7.17 -11.43
N ALA A 114 23.35 7.82 -10.76
CA ALA A 114 23.42 9.28 -10.77
C ALA A 114 23.65 9.88 -12.17
N ARG A 115 24.48 9.22 -12.99
CA ARG A 115 24.72 9.65 -14.38
C ARG A 115 23.46 9.46 -15.24
N ASN A 116 22.78 8.33 -15.10
CA ASN A 116 21.59 8.00 -15.87
C ASN A 116 20.38 8.83 -15.45
N PHE A 117 20.26 9.20 -14.18
CA PHE A 117 19.28 10.15 -13.67
C PHE A 117 19.53 11.57 -14.21
N GLY A 118 20.78 11.89 -14.55
CA GLY A 118 21.19 13.19 -15.10
C GLY A 118 21.99 14.06 -14.14
N GLY A 119 22.22 13.60 -12.90
CA GLY A 119 23.01 14.31 -11.90
C GLY A 119 22.55 14.04 -10.46
N TYR A 120 22.84 14.98 -9.58
CA TYR A 120 22.51 14.93 -8.16
C TYR A 120 21.05 15.35 -7.91
N ASP A 121 20.25 14.47 -7.30
CA ASP A 121 18.86 14.77 -6.94
C ASP A 121 18.79 15.58 -5.65
N ASN A 122 19.08 16.88 -5.74
CA ASN A 122 19.26 17.72 -4.55
C ASN A 122 18.00 17.73 -3.65
N PRO A 123 18.10 17.23 -2.40
CA PRO A 123 16.94 17.10 -1.51
C PRO A 123 16.55 18.42 -0.84
N LYS A 124 17.36 19.49 -0.92
CA LYS A 124 17.07 20.76 -0.24
C LYS A 124 15.82 21.41 -0.85
N PRO A 125 14.78 21.75 -0.06
CA PRO A 125 13.56 22.36 -0.58
C PRO A 125 13.82 23.62 -1.43
N SER A 126 14.77 24.47 -1.02
CA SER A 126 15.15 25.69 -1.76
C SER A 126 15.78 25.42 -3.13
N ALA A 127 16.30 24.22 -3.35
CA ALA A 127 16.93 23.78 -4.60
C ALA A 127 15.96 23.01 -5.52
N ARG A 128 14.67 22.95 -5.20
CA ARG A 128 13.66 22.20 -5.95
C ARG A 128 12.56 23.09 -6.52
N SER A 129 12.01 22.69 -7.66
CA SER A 129 10.85 23.31 -8.31
C SER A 129 10.03 22.21 -8.98
N ASN A 130 8.70 22.22 -8.83
CA ASN A 130 7.81 21.21 -9.43
C ASN A 130 8.27 19.75 -9.19
N PHE A 131 8.76 19.46 -7.99
CA PHE A 131 9.24 18.14 -7.57
C PHE A 131 10.56 17.65 -8.21
N ILE A 132 11.30 18.51 -8.92
CA ILE A 132 12.63 18.20 -9.49
C ILE A 132 13.70 19.18 -8.98
N PRO A 133 15.01 18.84 -9.07
CA PRO A 133 16.09 19.79 -8.81
C PRO A 133 16.06 20.97 -9.80
N LYS A 134 16.27 22.20 -9.31
CA LYS A 134 16.32 23.41 -10.16
C LYS A 134 17.46 23.40 -11.19
N GLY A 135 18.56 22.70 -10.89
CA GLY A 135 19.76 22.70 -11.70
C GLY A 135 19.74 21.75 -12.90
N MET A 136 18.70 20.93 -13.06
CA MET A 136 18.62 19.97 -14.16
C MET A 136 17.21 19.44 -14.39
N ILE A 137 16.93 19.00 -15.63
CA ILE A 137 15.77 18.16 -15.93
C ILE A 137 16.20 16.70 -15.77
N PRO A 138 15.57 15.91 -14.88
CA PRO A 138 15.88 14.50 -14.71
C PRO A 138 15.68 13.69 -16.00
N LYS A 139 16.65 12.85 -16.32
CA LYS A 139 16.59 11.86 -17.42
C LYS A 139 15.92 10.56 -17.00
N GLN A 140 15.79 10.32 -15.70
CA GLN A 140 14.96 9.26 -15.13
C GLN A 140 13.86 9.86 -14.23
N ASN A 141 12.86 9.06 -13.87
CA ASN A 141 11.71 9.50 -13.09
C ASN A 141 12.15 10.01 -11.70
N PRO A 142 11.80 11.24 -11.30
CA PRO A 142 12.12 11.78 -9.98
C PRO A 142 11.28 11.17 -8.84
N PHE A 143 10.17 10.48 -9.16
CA PHE A 143 9.37 9.74 -8.18
C PHE A 143 9.84 8.29 -8.12
N TYR A 144 10.78 8.02 -7.21
CA TYR A 144 11.36 6.70 -7.00
C TYR A 144 11.36 6.30 -5.53
N CYS A 145 11.48 5.00 -5.29
CA CYS A 145 11.54 4.42 -3.95
C CYS A 145 12.51 3.24 -3.89
N ALA A 146 12.82 2.82 -2.66
CA ALA A 146 13.53 1.58 -2.35
C ALA A 146 12.71 0.70 -1.40
N LEU A 147 12.70 -0.60 -1.69
CA LEU A 147 12.13 -1.65 -0.83
C LEU A 147 13.21 -2.73 -0.57
N PRO A 148 13.20 -3.40 0.59
CA PRO A 148 14.37 -4.12 1.09
C PRO A 148 14.50 -5.54 0.51
N TYR A 149 14.38 -5.70 -0.80
CA TYR A 149 14.54 -6.99 -1.48
C TYR A 149 15.08 -6.84 -2.90
N ASN A 150 16.21 -7.50 -3.17
CA ASN A 150 16.82 -7.63 -4.49
C ASN A 150 16.52 -9.03 -5.05
N ASP A 151 16.03 -9.12 -6.28
CA ASP A 151 15.78 -10.37 -6.99
C ASP A 151 16.99 -10.93 -7.73
N ILE A 152 18.07 -10.14 -7.85
CA ILE A 152 19.31 -10.52 -8.52
C ILE A 152 20.43 -10.70 -7.50
N THR A 153 21.25 -11.74 -7.66
CA THR A 153 22.49 -11.91 -6.91
C THR A 153 23.59 -12.41 -7.84
N ARG A 154 24.75 -11.75 -7.81
CA ARG A 154 25.92 -12.12 -8.65
C ARG A 154 25.55 -12.33 -10.13
N GLY A 155 24.76 -11.40 -10.68
CA GLY A 155 24.31 -11.45 -12.09
C GLY A 155 23.27 -12.51 -12.42
N ARG A 156 22.70 -13.22 -11.42
CA ARG A 156 21.69 -14.26 -11.62
C ARG A 156 20.40 -13.95 -10.87
N THR A 157 19.27 -14.34 -11.44
CA THR A 157 17.98 -14.30 -10.73
C THR A 157 18.01 -15.28 -9.57
N LYS A 158 17.64 -14.84 -8.37
CA LYS A 158 17.58 -15.71 -7.19
C LYS A 158 16.50 -16.79 -7.38
N VAL A 159 16.75 -17.99 -6.86
CA VAL A 159 15.93 -19.19 -7.11
C VAL A 159 14.51 -19.07 -6.56
N GLU A 160 14.32 -18.30 -5.49
CA GLU A 160 13.02 -18.11 -4.84
C GLU A 160 12.11 -17.14 -5.59
N VAL A 161 12.65 -16.28 -6.46
CA VAL A 161 11.93 -15.15 -7.10
C VAL A 161 10.70 -15.65 -7.86
N ALA A 162 10.85 -16.76 -8.59
CA ALA A 162 9.75 -17.36 -9.36
C ALA A 162 8.57 -17.82 -8.50
N LYS A 163 8.79 -18.08 -7.20
CA LYS A 163 7.76 -18.54 -6.26
C LYS A 163 7.12 -17.37 -5.50
N ILE A 164 7.88 -16.32 -5.21
CA ILE A 164 7.44 -15.25 -4.28
C ILE A 164 6.95 -13.98 -4.99
N VAL A 165 7.39 -13.71 -6.22
CA VAL A 165 7.04 -12.47 -6.93
C VAL A 165 5.72 -12.67 -7.69
N PRO A 166 4.64 -11.94 -7.35
CA PRO A 166 3.30 -12.23 -7.89
C PRO A 166 3.13 -12.02 -9.39
N TRP A 167 4.06 -11.30 -10.03
CA TRP A 167 4.06 -10.99 -11.46
C TRP A 167 5.21 -11.63 -12.22
N PHE A 168 5.91 -12.60 -11.62
CA PHE A 168 7.11 -13.19 -12.22
C PHE A 168 6.83 -13.77 -13.61
N LYS A 169 5.73 -14.53 -13.76
CA LYS A 169 5.38 -15.18 -15.03
C LYS A 169 5.15 -14.18 -16.16
N GLU A 170 4.63 -13.01 -15.85
CA GLU A 170 4.38 -11.95 -16.83
C GLU A 170 5.62 -11.10 -17.13
N ALA A 171 6.48 -10.87 -16.13
CA ALA A 171 7.59 -9.92 -16.22
C ALA A 171 8.94 -10.57 -16.58
N PHE A 172 9.11 -11.87 -16.35
CA PHE A 172 10.37 -12.55 -16.58
C PHE A 172 10.73 -12.59 -18.07
N VAL A 173 11.87 -11.98 -18.41
CA VAL A 173 12.43 -12.00 -19.77
C VAL A 173 13.59 -12.98 -19.87
N LYS A 174 14.57 -12.87 -18.97
CA LYS A 174 15.76 -13.72 -18.95
C LYS A 174 16.44 -13.74 -17.58
N PRO A 175 17.24 -14.77 -17.26
CA PRO A 175 18.03 -14.80 -16.03
C PRO A 175 18.95 -13.58 -15.90
N GLY A 176 19.09 -13.07 -14.67
CA GLY A 176 19.96 -11.93 -14.37
C GLY A 176 19.34 -10.56 -14.68
N GLN A 177 18.14 -10.52 -15.26
CA GLN A 177 17.35 -9.30 -15.44
C GLN A 177 16.30 -9.18 -14.34
N SER A 178 16.22 -8.01 -13.70
CA SER A 178 15.27 -7.78 -12.61
C SER A 178 13.82 -7.70 -13.09
N VAL A 179 12.93 -8.37 -12.37
CA VAL A 179 11.47 -8.26 -12.50
C VAL A 179 10.87 -7.23 -11.54
N LEU A 180 11.70 -6.56 -10.74
CA LEU A 180 11.30 -5.62 -9.68
C LEU A 180 11.54 -4.16 -10.09
N LYS A 181 12.68 -3.89 -10.74
CA LYS A 181 13.06 -2.54 -11.17
C LYS A 181 11.94 -1.89 -12.00
N GLY A 182 11.58 -0.66 -11.67
CA GLY A 182 10.61 0.15 -12.39
C GLY A 182 9.15 -0.16 -12.06
N ARG A 183 8.85 -1.17 -11.22
CA ARG A 183 7.48 -1.45 -10.76
C ARG A 183 6.93 -0.29 -9.94
N TRP A 184 5.63 -0.06 -10.00
CA TRP A 184 4.98 1.05 -9.31
C TRP A 184 4.47 0.66 -7.92
N ILE A 185 4.62 1.59 -6.98
CA ILE A 185 3.93 1.56 -5.69
C ILE A 185 3.08 2.82 -5.49
N ALA A 186 2.01 2.68 -4.72
CA ALA A 186 1.24 3.78 -4.16
C ALA A 186 1.69 3.98 -2.72
N ILE A 187 1.88 5.22 -2.32
CA ILE A 187 2.35 5.62 -0.98
C ILE A 187 1.34 6.62 -0.44
N HIS A 188 0.77 6.34 0.72
CA HIS A 188 -0.27 7.16 1.33
C HIS A 188 0.21 7.77 2.65
N TYR A 189 -0.02 9.08 2.79
CA TYR A 189 0.26 9.84 4.00
C TYR A 189 -0.72 11.00 4.11
N ASN A 190 -1.32 11.18 5.30
CA ASN A 190 -2.17 12.32 5.64
C ASN A 190 -3.21 12.71 4.56
N GLY A 191 -3.98 11.72 4.07
CA GLY A 191 -5.02 11.95 3.06
C GLY A 191 -4.52 12.13 1.62
N ARG A 192 -3.21 12.09 1.38
CA ARG A 192 -2.58 12.20 0.06
C ARG A 192 -1.98 10.88 -0.38
N THR A 193 -2.01 10.61 -1.68
CA THR A 193 -1.41 9.40 -2.27
C THR A 193 -0.47 9.77 -3.40
N CYS A 194 0.79 9.35 -3.28
CA CYS A 194 1.84 9.51 -4.28
C CYS A 194 2.12 8.16 -4.97
N PHE A 195 2.64 8.20 -6.19
CA PHE A 195 3.04 7.00 -6.93
C PHE A 195 4.51 7.10 -7.32
N ALA A 196 5.28 6.03 -7.12
CA ALA A 196 6.72 6.01 -7.34
C ALA A 196 7.17 4.70 -7.99
N GLN A 197 8.26 4.76 -8.76
CA GLN A 197 8.93 3.60 -9.34
C GLN A 197 9.94 3.00 -8.36
N TRP A 198 9.94 1.69 -8.23
CA TRP A 198 10.92 0.96 -7.43
C TRP A 198 12.26 0.89 -8.16
N GLU A 199 13.26 1.66 -7.71
CA GLU A 199 14.53 1.86 -8.44
C GLU A 199 15.77 1.42 -7.66
N ASP A 200 15.63 1.10 -6.36
CA ASP A 200 16.72 0.58 -5.54
C ASP A 200 16.26 -0.40 -4.43
N CYS A 201 17.20 -1.00 -3.70
CA CYS A 201 16.92 -1.85 -2.55
C CYS A 201 17.42 -1.22 -1.25
N GLY A 202 16.54 -1.22 -0.26
CA GLY A 202 16.72 -0.63 1.06
C GLY A 202 15.36 -0.50 1.73
N PRO A 203 15.26 -0.12 3.01
CA PRO A 203 16.35 0.34 3.86
C PRO A 203 17.21 -0.81 4.43
N PHE A 204 18.52 -0.59 4.60
CA PHE A 204 19.53 -1.41 5.31
C PHE A 204 19.77 -2.86 4.88
N ARG A 205 18.93 -3.44 4.02
CA ARG A 205 19.03 -4.82 3.57
C ARG A 205 18.37 -5.04 2.23
N THR A 206 18.67 -6.19 1.62
CA THR A 206 18.25 -6.51 0.24
C THR A 206 17.70 -7.94 0.10
N ASP A 207 17.28 -8.54 1.21
CA ASP A 207 16.89 -9.95 1.32
C ASP A 207 15.53 -10.17 2.04
N HIS A 208 14.75 -9.12 2.31
CA HIS A 208 13.54 -9.21 3.12
C HIS A 208 12.25 -9.46 2.31
N SER A 209 12.23 -10.56 1.57
CA SER A 209 11.07 -10.97 0.75
C SER A 209 9.77 -11.13 1.53
N ASN A 210 9.82 -11.70 2.73
CA ASN A 210 8.63 -11.96 3.55
C ASN A 210 7.90 -10.68 3.97
N TYR A 211 8.62 -9.56 4.08
CA TYR A 211 8.00 -8.26 4.30
C TYR A 211 7.46 -7.69 2.99
N VAL A 212 8.28 -7.70 1.93
CA VAL A 212 7.93 -7.06 0.65
C VAL A 212 6.74 -7.75 -0.02
N PHE A 213 6.71 -9.08 -0.06
CA PHE A 213 5.67 -9.88 -0.73
C PHE A 213 4.77 -10.67 0.22
N GLY A 214 5.23 -10.94 1.45
CA GLY A 214 4.48 -11.70 2.46
C GLY A 214 3.70 -10.79 3.42
N ASN A 215 3.56 -11.19 4.69
CA ASN A 215 2.85 -10.43 5.72
C ASN A 215 3.75 -9.96 6.88
N GLU A 216 5.06 -10.18 6.81
CA GLU A 216 5.97 -9.71 7.86
C GLU A 216 6.00 -8.18 7.95
N ARG A 217 6.43 -7.67 9.11
CA ARG A 217 6.79 -6.27 9.32
C ARG A 217 8.26 -6.04 8.95
N PRO A 218 8.69 -4.80 8.65
CA PRO A 218 10.11 -4.47 8.58
C PRO A 218 10.83 -4.94 9.85
N ARG A 219 12.04 -5.47 9.70
CA ARG A 219 12.87 -5.83 10.87
C ARG A 219 13.47 -4.57 11.50
N PRO A 220 13.75 -4.57 12.81
CA PRO A 220 14.48 -3.50 13.45
C PRO A 220 15.78 -3.18 12.69
N ASN A 221 16.05 -1.88 12.54
CA ASN A 221 17.26 -1.33 11.94
C ASN A 221 17.58 0.02 12.59
N LEU A 222 18.69 0.65 12.20
CA LEU A 222 19.16 1.92 12.78
C LEU A 222 18.13 3.06 12.66
N ASN A 223 17.18 2.96 11.72
CA ASN A 223 16.09 3.92 11.54
C ASN A 223 14.75 3.32 12.01
N HIS A 224 14.69 2.80 13.24
CA HIS A 224 13.43 2.34 13.88
C HIS A 224 12.65 1.26 13.09
N GLY A 225 13.34 0.45 12.30
CA GLY A 225 12.66 -0.52 11.44
C GLY A 225 12.06 0.12 10.18
N ALA A 226 12.79 1.07 9.58
CA ALA A 226 12.45 1.62 8.28
C ALA A 226 12.19 0.51 7.25
N GLY A 227 11.07 0.59 6.55
CA GLY A 227 10.65 -0.41 5.55
C GLY A 227 10.45 0.16 4.15
N LEU A 228 10.62 1.46 3.97
CA LEU A 228 10.44 2.15 2.71
C LEU A 228 11.38 3.36 2.67
N ASP A 229 12.14 3.50 1.59
CA ASP A 229 12.88 4.72 1.28
C ASP A 229 12.20 5.43 0.11
N VAL A 230 12.02 6.75 0.19
CA VAL A 230 11.34 7.55 -0.85
C VAL A 230 12.19 8.71 -1.33
N SER A 231 12.02 9.09 -2.59
CA SER A 231 12.72 10.23 -3.18
C SER A 231 12.28 11.57 -2.59
N PRO A 232 13.06 12.64 -2.77
CA PRO A 232 12.65 13.98 -2.38
C PRO A 232 11.37 14.44 -3.09
N ALA A 233 11.11 13.97 -4.32
CA ALA A 233 9.87 14.30 -5.04
C ALA A 233 8.62 13.71 -4.35
N VAL A 234 8.72 12.47 -3.84
CA VAL A 234 7.65 11.83 -3.06
C VAL A 234 7.45 12.57 -1.74
N ARG A 235 8.54 12.89 -1.03
CA ARG A 235 8.52 13.69 0.21
C ARG A 235 7.79 15.01 -0.02
N ASP A 236 8.20 15.76 -1.04
CA ASP A 236 7.65 17.07 -1.36
C ASP A 236 6.15 17.01 -1.73
N TYR A 237 5.73 15.97 -2.45
CA TYR A 237 4.33 15.79 -2.83
C TYR A 237 3.44 15.44 -1.63
N LEU A 238 3.90 14.51 -0.79
CA LEU A 238 3.17 14.07 0.40
C LEU A 238 3.24 15.08 1.55
N GLY A 239 4.21 16.00 1.53
CA GLY A 239 4.44 16.95 2.61
C GLY A 239 5.02 16.28 3.86
N LEU A 240 6.00 15.38 3.68
CA LEU A 240 6.70 14.75 4.81
C LEU A 240 7.75 15.74 5.36
N ASP A 241 7.81 15.91 6.68
CA ASP A 241 8.78 16.80 7.31
C ASP A 241 10.20 16.20 7.30
N ARG A 242 10.33 14.93 7.73
CA ARG A 242 11.58 14.14 7.66
C ARG A 242 11.27 12.67 7.39
N ASN A 243 11.23 11.88 8.46
CA ASN A 243 10.86 10.47 8.44
C ASN A 243 9.47 10.37 9.03
N GLU A 244 8.60 9.62 8.37
CA GLU A 244 7.19 9.54 8.74
C GLU A 244 6.69 8.11 8.61
N TYR A 245 5.53 7.85 9.23
CA TYR A 245 4.83 6.60 9.00
C TYR A 245 3.89 6.74 7.81
N CYS A 246 4.18 5.99 6.75
CA CYS A 246 3.38 5.94 5.54
C CYS A 246 2.76 4.56 5.36
N ASP A 247 1.69 4.49 4.58
CA ASP A 247 1.21 3.23 4.03
C ASP A 247 1.72 3.07 2.60
N TRP A 248 1.98 1.83 2.15
CA TRP A 248 2.30 1.60 0.75
C TRP A 248 1.72 0.29 0.22
N LYS A 249 1.56 0.19 -1.11
CA LYS A 249 1.24 -1.07 -1.81
C LYS A 249 1.78 -1.07 -3.23
N PHE A 250 1.95 -2.25 -3.81
CA PHE A 250 2.14 -2.37 -5.25
C PHE A 250 0.91 -1.91 -6.03
N VAL A 251 1.14 -1.45 -7.26
CA VAL A 251 0.10 -1.03 -8.20
C VAL A 251 0.57 -1.38 -9.60
N ASP A 252 -0.34 -1.92 -10.42
CA ASP A 252 -0.04 -2.11 -11.84
C ASP A 252 -0.06 -0.75 -12.56
N ALA A 253 0.80 -0.55 -13.57
CA ALA A 253 0.93 0.75 -14.25
C ALA A 253 -0.40 1.30 -14.82
N SER A 254 -1.32 0.42 -15.24
CA SER A 254 -2.68 0.78 -15.69
C SER A 254 -3.55 1.43 -14.61
N ALA A 255 -3.22 1.19 -13.33
CA ALA A 255 -3.95 1.72 -12.18
C ALA A 255 -3.27 2.94 -11.53
N VAL A 256 -2.18 3.45 -12.13
CA VAL A 256 -1.56 4.70 -11.68
C VAL A 256 -2.33 5.89 -12.27
N PRO A 257 -2.99 6.73 -11.45
CA PRO A 257 -3.73 7.90 -11.92
C PRO A 257 -2.78 8.99 -12.43
N ASP A 258 -3.32 9.98 -13.13
CA ASP A 258 -2.54 11.11 -13.59
C ASP A 258 -2.05 11.97 -12.43
N GLY A 259 -0.80 12.44 -12.56
CA GLY A 259 -0.11 13.21 -11.54
C GLY A 259 1.34 13.50 -11.94
N PRO A 260 2.08 14.24 -11.11
CA PRO A 260 3.44 14.69 -11.43
C PRO A 260 4.44 13.53 -11.64
N TRP A 261 4.16 12.36 -11.07
CA TRP A 261 4.96 11.14 -11.26
C TRP A 261 4.97 10.60 -12.68
N LYS A 262 4.11 11.08 -13.58
CA LYS A 262 4.10 10.66 -15.00
C LYS A 262 4.94 11.55 -15.92
N THR A 263 5.49 12.66 -15.41
CA THR A 263 5.99 13.75 -16.25
C THR A 263 7.38 13.49 -16.83
N TYR A 264 8.36 13.17 -15.98
CA TYR A 264 9.77 13.15 -16.34
C TYR A 264 10.35 11.74 -16.40
N GLY A 265 11.48 11.62 -17.10
CA GLY A 265 12.29 10.41 -17.19
C GLY A 265 11.98 9.55 -18.40
N THR A 266 13.02 9.13 -19.13
CA THR A 266 12.86 8.21 -20.27
C THR A 266 12.64 6.75 -19.83
N ASN A 267 12.95 6.42 -18.58
CA ASN A 267 12.59 5.15 -17.93
C ASN A 267 11.15 5.11 -17.39
N ASN A 268 10.41 6.22 -17.51
CA ASN A 268 9.06 6.31 -16.99
C ASN A 268 8.10 5.57 -17.93
N THR A 269 7.32 4.63 -17.39
CA THR A 269 6.31 3.86 -18.14
C THR A 269 5.40 4.77 -18.98
N PHE A 270 4.99 5.92 -18.43
CA PHE A 270 4.07 6.84 -19.10
C PHE A 270 4.77 7.71 -20.14
N TRP A 271 6.07 7.97 -20.00
CA TRP A 271 6.84 8.58 -21.08
C TRP A 271 6.94 7.63 -22.27
N LEU A 272 7.27 6.36 -22.02
CA LEU A 272 7.35 5.32 -23.07
C LEU A 272 6.05 5.18 -23.84
N LEU A 273 4.90 5.15 -23.14
CA LEU A 273 3.57 5.12 -23.76
C LEU A 273 3.30 6.35 -24.63
N ARG A 274 3.61 7.56 -24.14
CA ARG A 274 3.46 8.81 -24.93
C ARG A 274 4.32 8.80 -26.19
N GLN A 275 5.44 8.11 -26.17
CA GLN A 275 6.32 7.93 -27.32
C GLN A 275 5.90 6.75 -28.23
N GLY A 276 4.76 6.10 -27.97
CA GLY A 276 4.28 4.95 -28.74
C GLY A 276 5.17 3.71 -28.63
N LYS A 277 5.98 3.59 -27.56
CA LYS A 277 6.86 2.44 -27.36
C LYS A 277 6.08 1.22 -26.89
N ASP A 278 6.44 0.05 -27.41
CA ASP A 278 5.94 -1.22 -26.90
C ASP A 278 6.53 -1.52 -25.52
N LEU A 279 5.68 -1.50 -24.49
CA LEU A 279 6.13 -1.79 -23.13
C LEU A 279 6.69 -3.20 -22.98
N LYS A 280 6.30 -4.19 -23.79
CA LYS A 280 6.93 -5.51 -23.69
C LYS A 280 8.42 -5.47 -24.01
N ALA A 281 8.82 -4.59 -24.92
CA ALA A 281 10.22 -4.42 -25.31
C ALA A 281 10.98 -3.47 -24.36
N TYR A 282 10.34 -2.38 -23.92
CA TYR A 282 11.03 -1.29 -23.20
C TYR A 282 10.80 -1.27 -21.68
N ASP A 283 9.69 -1.82 -21.20
CA ASP A 283 9.32 -1.88 -19.77
C ASP A 283 8.46 -3.13 -19.48
N PRO A 284 9.03 -4.34 -19.65
CA PRO A 284 8.28 -5.59 -19.55
C PRO A 284 7.63 -5.76 -18.17
N ASN A 285 8.26 -5.20 -17.14
CA ASN A 285 7.76 -5.19 -15.76
C ASN A 285 6.43 -4.44 -15.62
N ASN A 286 6.06 -3.57 -16.55
CA ASN A 286 4.80 -2.81 -16.56
C ASN A 286 3.93 -3.06 -17.80
N SER A 287 4.25 -4.07 -18.62
CA SER A 287 3.61 -4.36 -19.91
C SER A 287 2.23 -5.03 -19.85
N ARG A 288 1.64 -5.19 -18.66
CA ARG A 288 0.38 -5.91 -18.47
C ARG A 288 -0.79 -5.19 -19.16
N LYS A 289 -1.68 -5.96 -19.82
CA LYS A 289 -2.82 -5.45 -20.58
C LYS A 289 -3.75 -4.58 -19.71
N GLY A 290 -4.34 -3.56 -20.33
CA GLY A 290 -5.34 -2.69 -19.69
C GLY A 290 -4.87 -1.27 -19.37
N ILE A 291 -3.72 -0.83 -19.88
CA ILE A 291 -3.38 0.59 -19.88
C ILE A 291 -4.21 1.25 -21.01
N PRO A 292 -5.21 2.08 -20.71
CA PRO A 292 -5.95 2.77 -21.76
C PRO A 292 -4.99 3.68 -22.55
N PRO A 293 -5.19 3.86 -23.86
CA PRO A 293 -4.49 4.90 -24.59
C PRO A 293 -4.76 6.23 -23.88
N SER A 294 -3.71 6.90 -23.43
CA SER A 294 -3.84 8.16 -22.70
C SER A 294 -4.52 9.19 -23.62
N HIS A 295 -5.76 9.57 -23.32
CA HIS A 295 -6.32 10.79 -23.87
C HIS A 295 -5.56 11.97 -23.27
N PHE A 296 -5.04 12.81 -24.16
CA PHE A 296 -4.24 13.98 -23.85
C PHE A 296 -4.93 14.89 -22.84
N VAL A 297 -4.25 15.26 -21.75
CA VAL A 297 -4.62 16.42 -20.94
C VAL A 297 -3.37 17.24 -20.64
N THR A 298 -3.35 18.47 -21.15
CA THR A 298 -2.37 19.51 -20.82
C THR A 298 -2.58 19.96 -19.36
N PRO A 299 -1.55 20.09 -18.51
CA PRO A 299 -1.73 20.51 -17.13
C PRO A 299 -2.26 21.95 -17.05
N SER A 300 -3.37 22.16 -16.34
CA SER A 300 -3.81 23.51 -15.95
C SER A 300 -2.98 24.00 -14.75
N ALA A 301 -2.44 25.21 -14.87
CA ALA A 301 -1.65 25.89 -13.84
C ALA A 301 -2.48 26.48 -12.68
N THR A 302 -3.79 26.23 -12.63
CA THR A 302 -4.73 26.89 -11.70
C THR A 302 -5.65 25.93 -10.93
N GLY A 303 -5.15 24.74 -10.55
CA GLY A 303 -5.94 23.80 -9.75
C GLY A 303 -6.22 24.29 -8.31
N THR A 304 -7.39 24.89 -8.08
CA THR A 304 -7.88 25.32 -6.76
C THR A 304 -8.06 24.16 -5.77
N LEU A 305 -7.80 24.44 -4.47
CA LEU A 305 -8.05 23.55 -3.33
C LEU A 305 -9.55 23.24 -3.16
N PHE A 306 -9.91 21.97 -3.00
CA PHE A 306 -11.24 21.59 -2.54
C PHE A 306 -11.28 21.44 -1.02
N LYS A 307 -12.03 22.33 -0.36
CA LYS A 307 -12.53 22.15 1.00
C LYS A 307 -13.65 21.10 0.97
N ASN A 308 -13.56 20.13 1.88
CA ASN A 308 -14.62 19.19 2.31
C ASN A 308 -15.00 18.03 1.37
N SER A 309 -14.10 17.05 1.13
CA SER A 309 -14.54 15.68 0.78
C SER A 309 -13.48 14.60 1.15
N PRO A 310 -13.85 13.40 1.67
CA PRO A 310 -12.91 12.43 2.27
C PRO A 310 -12.23 11.46 1.29
N THR A 311 -12.44 11.57 -0.02
CA THR A 311 -11.84 10.66 -1.02
C THR A 311 -11.42 11.41 -2.27
N GLY A 312 -10.14 11.75 -2.35
CA GLY A 312 -9.52 12.45 -3.47
C GLY A 312 -9.19 11.55 -4.66
N ALA A 313 -10.20 11.12 -5.41
CA ALA A 313 -10.03 10.64 -6.79
C ALA A 313 -10.87 11.51 -7.73
N ARG A 314 -10.21 12.34 -8.54
CA ARG A 314 -10.88 13.07 -9.62
C ARG A 314 -11.27 12.10 -10.73
N VAL A 315 -12.53 12.14 -11.15
CA VAL A 315 -12.97 11.79 -12.51
C VAL A 315 -13.56 13.08 -13.09
N THR A 316 -13.09 13.51 -14.26
CA THR A 316 -13.70 14.64 -14.99
C THR A 316 -15.12 14.24 -15.42
N PRO A 317 -16.14 15.11 -15.31
CA PRO A 317 -17.48 14.77 -15.78
C PRO A 317 -17.47 14.49 -17.28
N GLN A 318 -18.18 13.46 -17.73
CA GLN A 318 -18.57 13.34 -19.13
C GLN A 318 -19.48 14.52 -19.46
N LEU A 319 -19.05 15.40 -20.37
CA LEU A 319 -19.96 16.32 -21.01
C LEU A 319 -20.80 15.54 -22.01
N ALA A 320 -22.10 15.55 -21.78
CA ALA A 320 -23.12 15.00 -22.66
C ALA A 320 -23.15 15.74 -24.00
N ASN A 321 -23.61 15.01 -25.02
CA ASN A 321 -23.83 15.44 -26.39
C ASN A 321 -24.55 16.79 -26.52
N SER A 322 -24.13 17.57 -27.51
CA SER A 322 -25.00 18.37 -28.38
C SER A 322 -24.34 18.50 -29.74
#